data_AF-A0A260ZN21-F1
#
_entry.id   AF-A0A260ZN21-F1
#
_cell.length_a   1.000
_cell.length_b   1.000
_cell.length_c   1.000
_cell.angle_alpha   90.00
_cell.angle_beta   90.00
_cell.angle_gamma   90.00
#
_symmetry.space_group_name_H-M   'P 1'
#
loop_
_entity.id
_entity.type
_entity.pdbx_description
1 polymer ?
#
loop_
_entity_poly.entity_id
_entity_poly.type
_entity_poly.pdbx_seq_one_letter_code
_entity_poly.pdbx_strand_id
1 'polypeptide(L)'
;MDENIRKFLLDLKALTETRKEMQEKGLLTPFQLQHKLSMEEHMKNEIQNCMRRAQEEEEYRQQVEERYEARMKKEREAMEMQSLAENWSKEESGHKEKGAISEKKETTRSKNKKNGKKNKKGKSEESGSSGSEEVNELNIEELSL
;
A
#
# COMPACT_ATOMS: atom_id res chain seq x y z
N MET A 1 -3.17 -21.49 8.61
CA MET A 1 -3.63 -21.49 10.02
C MET A 1 -2.41 -21.65 10.89
N ASP A 2 -2.24 -20.81 11.91
CA ASP A 2 -1.11 -20.88 12.85
C ASP A 2 -1.06 -22.27 13.52
N GLU A 3 0.14 -22.84 13.63
CA GLU A 3 0.37 -24.17 14.20
C GLU A 3 -0.05 -24.24 15.69
N ASN A 4 0.10 -23.15 16.44
CA ASN A 4 -0.36 -23.06 17.82
C ASN A 4 -1.89 -23.10 17.92
N ILE A 5 -2.58 -22.43 16.99
CA ILE A 5 -4.05 -22.47 16.92
C ILE A 5 -4.52 -23.88 16.56
N ARG A 6 -3.87 -24.52 15.59
CA ARG A 6 -4.18 -25.90 15.20
C ARG A 6 -4.02 -26.85 16.38
N LYS A 7 -2.92 -26.74 17.12
CA LYS A 7 -2.66 -27.56 18.32
C LYS A 7 -3.72 -27.33 19.40
N PHE A 8 -4.04 -26.07 19.70
CA PHE A 8 -5.08 -25.73 20.70
C PHE A 8 -6.44 -26.35 20.36
N LEU A 9 -6.86 -26.29 19.09
CA LEU A 9 -8.12 -26.89 18.64
C LEU A 9 -8.13 -28.43 18.77
N LEU A 10 -6.98 -29.08 18.52
CA LEU A 10 -6.84 -30.52 18.73
C LEU A 10 -6.92 -30.89 20.21
N ASP A 11 -6.25 -30.14 21.09
CA ASP A 11 -6.31 -30.33 22.53
C ASP A 11 -7.75 -30.15 23.05
N LEU A 12 -8.47 -29.15 22.56
CA LEU A 12 -9.88 -28.90 22.88
C LEU A 12 -10.79 -30.07 22.45
N LYS A 13 -10.54 -30.63 21.27
CA LYS A 13 -11.26 -31.80 20.76
C LYS A 13 -11.03 -33.01 21.66
N ALA A 14 -9.79 -33.30 22.03
CA ALA A 14 -9.43 -34.40 22.92
C ALA A 14 -10.07 -34.25 24.31
N LEU A 15 -10.11 -33.04 24.86
CA LEU A 15 -10.81 -32.73 26.11
C LEU A 15 -12.32 -33.01 26.03
N THR A 16 -12.95 -32.61 24.92
CA THR A 16 -14.38 -32.86 24.67
C THR A 16 -14.67 -34.35 24.58
N GLU A 17 -13.82 -35.12 23.88
CA GLU A 17 -13.93 -36.57 23.77
C GLU A 17 -13.77 -37.25 25.13
N THR A 18 -12.76 -36.85 25.90
CA THR A 18 -12.55 -37.36 27.27
C THR A 18 -13.77 -37.13 28.16
N ARG A 19 -14.39 -35.95 28.09
CA ARG A 19 -15.61 -35.65 28.85
C ARG A 19 -16.77 -36.55 28.44
N LYS A 20 -16.96 -36.80 27.13
CA LYS A 20 -18.00 -37.73 26.64
C LYS A 20 -17.77 -39.15 27.14
N GLU A 21 -16.53 -39.64 27.09
CA GLU A 21 -16.21 -40.96 27.65
C GLU A 21 -16.51 -41.05 29.15
N MET A 22 -16.15 -40.02 29.93
CA MET A 22 -16.47 -39.99 31.36
C MET A 22 -17.98 -39.97 31.61
N GLN A 23 -18.75 -39.29 30.75
CA GLN A 23 -20.22 -39.30 30.79
C GLN A 23 -20.78 -40.69 30.48
N GLU A 24 -20.31 -41.34 29.41
CA GLU A 24 -20.74 -42.69 29.02
C GLU A 24 -20.41 -43.73 30.09
N LYS A 25 -19.26 -43.60 30.75
CA LYS A 25 -18.82 -44.46 31.86
C LYS A 25 -19.50 -44.12 33.20
N GLY A 26 -20.37 -43.11 33.25
CA GLY A 26 -21.05 -42.70 34.48
C GLY A 26 -20.13 -42.13 35.56
N LEU A 27 -18.94 -41.65 35.18
CA LEU A 27 -17.91 -41.14 36.10
C LEU A 27 -18.14 -39.67 36.50
N LEU A 28 -19.13 -39.01 35.91
CA LEU A 28 -19.50 -37.62 36.21
C LEU A 28 -20.85 -37.57 36.92
N THR A 29 -20.92 -36.78 37.98
CA THR A 29 -22.22 -36.44 38.56
C THR A 29 -23.00 -35.53 37.61
N PRO A 30 -24.35 -35.51 37.68
CA PRO A 30 -25.15 -34.63 36.83
C PRO A 30 -24.74 -33.16 36.91
N PHE A 31 -24.40 -32.67 38.11
CA PHE A 31 -23.92 -31.30 38.32
C PHE A 31 -22.57 -31.04 37.64
N GLN A 32 -21.61 -31.97 37.76
CA GLN A 32 -20.31 -31.86 37.09
C GLN A 32 -20.47 -31.87 35.56
N LEU A 33 -21.36 -32.71 35.05
CA LEU A 33 -21.63 -32.79 33.62
C LEU A 33 -22.24 -31.48 33.11
N GLN A 34 -23.24 -30.94 33.79
CA GLN A 34 -23.86 -29.66 33.43
C GLN A 34 -22.84 -28.52 33.41
N HIS A 35 -22.02 -28.41 34.46
CA HIS A 35 -20.98 -27.38 34.55
C HIS A 35 -19.98 -27.50 33.39
N LYS A 36 -19.49 -28.73 33.10
CA LYS A 36 -18.56 -28.97 31.98
C LYS A 36 -19.18 -28.62 30.63
N LEU A 37 -20.43 -28.99 30.39
CA LEU A 37 -21.15 -28.66 29.15
C LEU A 37 -21.31 -27.16 28.97
N SER A 38 -21.69 -26.44 30.02
CA SER A 38 -21.81 -24.97 29.99
C SER A 38 -20.47 -24.30 29.68
N MET A 39 -19.38 -24.76 30.29
CA MET A 39 -18.03 -24.25 29.98
C MET A 39 -17.64 -24.53 28.54
N GLU A 40 -17.87 -25.75 28.04
CA GLU A 40 -17.56 -26.11 26.65
C GLU A 40 -18.35 -25.27 25.65
N GLU A 41 -19.62 -25.01 25.92
CA GLU A 41 -20.45 -24.14 25.09
C GLU A 41 -19.93 -22.70 25.08
N HIS A 42 -19.59 -22.16 26.26
CA HIS A 42 -18.99 -20.83 26.35
C HIS A 42 -17.68 -20.75 25.55
N MET A 43 -16.78 -21.74 25.70
CA MET A 43 -15.53 -21.79 24.94
C MET A 43 -15.76 -21.87 23.42
N LYS A 44 -16.74 -22.66 22.97
CA LYS A 44 -17.10 -22.75 21.54
C LYS A 44 -17.58 -21.40 21.01
N ASN A 45 -18.41 -20.69 21.77
CA ASN A 45 -18.92 -19.38 21.38
C ASN A 45 -17.78 -18.36 21.28
N GLU A 46 -16.85 -18.34 22.25
CA GLU A 46 -15.68 -17.46 22.21
C GLU A 46 -14.79 -17.75 21.00
N ILE A 47 -14.52 -19.03 20.71
CA ILE A 47 -13.74 -19.43 19.53
C ILE A 47 -14.43 -18.97 18.24
N GLN A 48 -15.75 -19.18 18.12
CA GLN A 48 -16.51 -18.74 16.96
C GLN A 48 -16.48 -17.22 16.77
N ASN A 49 -16.59 -16.46 17.87
CA ASN A 49 -16.50 -15.00 17.84
C ASN A 49 -15.12 -14.53 17.39
N CYS A 50 -14.05 -15.13 17.93
CA CYS A 50 -12.68 -14.83 17.52
C CYS A 50 -12.45 -15.14 16.04
N MET A 51 -12.91 -16.29 15.55
CA MET A 51 -12.79 -16.66 14.14
C MET A 51 -13.55 -15.69 13.23
N ARG A 52 -14.76 -15.27 13.62
CA ARG A 52 -15.55 -14.30 12.87
C ARG A 52 -14.85 -12.95 12.75
N ARG A 53 -14.35 -12.41 13.87
CA ARG A 53 -13.61 -11.13 13.88
C ARG A 53 -12.38 -11.19 12.98
N ALA A 54 -11.63 -12.30 13.04
CA ALA A 54 -10.46 -12.49 12.19
C ALA A 54 -10.82 -12.53 10.70
N GLN A 55 -11.97 -13.12 10.35
CA GLN A 55 -12.48 -13.11 8.97
C GLN A 55 -12.90 -11.71 8.52
N GLU A 56 -13.66 -10.99 9.36
CA GLU A 56 -14.11 -9.62 9.07
C GLU A 56 -12.91 -8.67 8.86
N GLU A 57 -11.86 -8.80 9.68
CA GLU A 57 -10.64 -8.01 9.55
C GLU A 57 -9.88 -8.31 8.24
N GLU A 58 -9.82 -9.58 7.86
CA GLU A 58 -9.17 -10.02 6.64
C GLU A 58 -9.93 -9.55 5.38
N GLU A 59 -11.26 -9.65 5.40
CA GLU A 59 -12.12 -9.13 4.34
C GLU A 59 -11.98 -7.61 4.20
N TYR A 60 -11.91 -6.88 5.32
CA TYR A 60 -11.67 -5.45 5.31
C TYR A 60 -10.32 -5.09 4.68
N ARG A 61 -9.24 -5.80 5.06
CA ARG A 61 -7.91 -5.61 4.45
C ARG A 61 -7.94 -5.81 2.95
N GLN A 62 -8.57 -6.89 2.48
CA GLN A 62 -8.68 -7.18 1.06
C GLN A 62 -9.47 -6.09 0.31
N GLN A 63 -10.56 -5.59 0.87
CA GLN A 63 -11.32 -4.49 0.26
C GLN A 63 -10.51 -3.19 0.16
N VAL A 64 -9.68 -2.89 1.17
CA VAL A 64 -8.81 -1.71 1.14
C VAL A 64 -7.72 -1.86 0.07
N GLU A 65 -7.09 -3.03 0.00
CA GLU A 65 -6.07 -3.34 -0.99
C GLU A 65 -6.63 -3.28 -2.42
N GLU A 66 -7.80 -3.88 -2.67
CA GLU A 66 -8.46 -3.84 -3.98
C GLU A 66 -8.77 -2.39 -4.42
N ARG A 67 -9.24 -1.55 -3.49
CA ARG A 67 -9.48 -0.12 -3.77
C ARG A 67 -8.20 0.64 -4.08
N TYR A 68 -7.11 0.32 -3.38
CA TYR A 68 -5.81 0.92 -3.63
C TYR A 68 -5.27 0.51 -5.00
N GLU A 69 -5.29 -0.79 -5.32
CA GLU A 69 -4.89 -1.30 -6.63
C GLU A 69 -5.70 -0.69 -7.77
N ALA A 70 -7.03 -0.58 -7.60
CA ALA A 70 -7.90 0.06 -8.58
C ALA A 70 -7.53 1.53 -8.81
N ARG A 71 -7.11 2.26 -7.75
CA ARG A 71 -6.64 3.64 -7.86
C ARG A 71 -5.31 3.71 -8.61
N MET A 72 -4.34 2.87 -8.23
CA MET A 72 -3.02 2.84 -8.86
C MET A 72 -3.10 2.46 -10.34
N LYS A 73 -4.03 1.56 -10.70
CA LYS A 73 -4.28 1.22 -12.10
C LYS A 73 -4.77 2.40 -12.91
N LYS A 74 -5.75 3.16 -12.40
CA LYS A 74 -6.25 4.37 -13.07
C LYS A 74 -5.16 5.44 -13.22
N GLU A 75 -4.32 5.62 -12.21
CA GLU A 75 -3.21 6.56 -12.28
C GLU A 75 -2.18 6.16 -13.35
N ARG A 76 -1.84 4.87 -13.43
CA ARG A 76 -0.95 4.34 -14.48
C ARG A 76 -1.53 4.56 -15.88
N GLU A 77 -2.80 4.23 -16.09
CA GLU A 77 -3.49 4.43 -17.37
C GLU A 77 -3.53 5.92 -17.75
N ALA A 78 -3.77 6.82 -16.80
CA ALA A 78 -3.75 8.26 -17.03
C ALA A 78 -2.35 8.77 -17.43
N MET A 79 -1.30 8.29 -16.75
CA MET A 79 0.08 8.67 -17.03
C MET A 79 0.55 8.16 -18.40
N GLU A 80 0.15 6.94 -18.78
CA GLU A 80 0.42 6.38 -20.11
C GLU A 80 -0.27 7.19 -21.22
N MET A 81 -1.55 7.52 -21.03
CA MET A 81 -2.30 8.38 -21.96
C MET A 81 -1.66 9.76 -22.12
N GLN A 82 -1.22 10.38 -21.01
CA GLN A 82 -0.51 11.65 -21.05
C GLN A 82 0.81 11.54 -21.83
N SER A 83 1.59 10.49 -21.59
CA SER A 83 2.85 10.26 -22.31
C SER A 83 2.62 10.07 -23.82
N LEU A 84 1.57 9.33 -24.21
CA LEU A 84 1.21 9.14 -25.61
C LEU A 84 0.80 10.47 -26.27
N ALA A 85 0.00 11.29 -25.58
CA ALA A 85 -0.40 12.61 -26.05
C ALA A 85 0.81 13.56 -26.24
N GLU A 86 1.76 13.56 -25.30
CA GLU A 86 3.00 14.34 -25.42
C GLU A 86 3.86 13.88 -26.60
N ASN A 87 3.93 12.56 -26.85
CA ASN A 87 4.70 12.02 -27.96
C ASN A 87 4.09 12.38 -29.33
N TRP A 88 2.76 12.28 -29.47
CA TRP A 88 2.07 12.73 -30.70
C TRP A 88 2.23 14.23 -30.95
N SER A 89 2.15 15.06 -29.91
CA SER A 89 2.38 16.51 -30.03
C SER A 89 3.80 16.84 -30.52
N LYS A 90 4.81 16.09 -30.06
CA LYS A 90 6.20 16.24 -30.52
C LYS A 90 6.37 15.81 -31.98
N GLU A 91 5.77 14.69 -32.41
CA GLU A 91 5.82 14.25 -33.81
C GLU A 91 5.16 15.25 -34.77
N GLU A 92 4.04 15.86 -34.38
CA GLU A 92 3.36 16.87 -35.19
C GLU A 92 4.18 18.17 -35.31
N SER A 93 4.92 18.55 -34.26
CA SER A 93 5.83 19.71 -34.27
C SER A 93 7.13 19.46 -35.05
N GLY A 94 7.61 18.21 -35.10
CA GLY A 94 8.80 17.80 -35.85
C GLY A 94 8.61 17.79 -37.37
N HIS A 95 7.37 17.90 -37.86
CA HIS A 95 7.05 17.92 -39.29
C HIS A 95 7.10 19.32 -39.93
N LYS A 96 7.41 20.38 -39.18
CA LYS A 96 7.50 21.76 -39.71
C LYS A 96 8.91 22.27 -40.01
N GLU A 97 9.96 21.50 -39.74
CA GLU A 97 11.35 21.96 -39.92
C GLU A 97 12.12 21.22 -41.03
N LYS A 98 11.48 21.08 -42.20
CA LYS A 98 12.20 20.76 -43.46
C LYS A 98 11.69 21.64 -44.60
N GLY A 99 11.89 22.95 -44.48
CA GLY A 99 11.47 23.90 -45.51
C GLY A 99 12.21 25.24 -45.55
N ALA A 100 13.25 25.47 -44.74
CA ALA A 100 14.08 26.67 -44.86
C ALA A 100 15.24 26.39 -45.82
N ILE A 101 14.93 26.48 -47.12
CA ILE A 101 15.92 26.40 -48.19
C ILE A 101 16.83 27.62 -48.06
N SER A 102 18.13 27.36 -47.99
CA SER A 102 19.20 28.33 -47.91
C SER A 102 19.17 29.30 -49.11
N GLU A 103 19.17 30.60 -48.85
CA GLU A 103 19.58 31.59 -49.84
C GLU A 103 20.83 32.33 -49.36
N LYS A 104 21.91 32.13 -50.13
CA LYS A 104 23.22 32.74 -49.94
C LYS A 104 23.13 34.25 -50.15
N LYS A 105 23.65 35.05 -49.21
CA LYS A 105 24.30 36.32 -49.58
C LYS A 105 25.66 36.45 -48.90
N GLU A 106 26.64 36.17 -49.74
CA GLU A 106 28.05 36.52 -49.65
C GLU A 106 28.20 38.04 -49.43
N THR A 107 28.91 38.44 -48.36
CA THR A 107 29.59 39.74 -48.32
C THR A 107 30.97 39.58 -47.67
N THR A 108 31.95 40.12 -48.36
CA THR A 108 33.40 39.94 -48.15
C THR A 108 34.00 40.90 -47.13
N ARG A 109 34.91 40.36 -46.31
CA ARG A 109 36.25 40.88 -45.93
C ARG A 109 36.35 42.23 -45.17
N SER A 110 36.87 42.18 -43.94
CA SER A 110 38.19 42.78 -43.60
C SER A 110 38.69 42.35 -42.20
N LYS A 111 40.01 42.36 -42.02
CA LYS A 111 40.82 41.76 -40.93
C LYS A 111 41.14 42.75 -39.78
N ASN A 112 41.61 42.14 -38.67
CA ASN A 112 42.41 42.66 -37.53
C ASN A 112 41.61 43.28 -36.36
N LYS A 113 41.96 43.12 -35.07
CA LYS A 113 43.26 42.83 -34.42
C LYS A 113 43.07 42.28 -32.99
N LYS A 114 43.96 41.37 -32.60
CA LYS A 114 44.35 40.90 -31.24
C LYS A 114 44.14 41.88 -30.05
N ASN A 115 43.58 41.41 -28.92
CA ASN A 115 44.29 41.02 -27.67
C ASN A 115 43.46 41.21 -26.37
N GLY A 116 43.61 40.24 -25.44
CA GLY A 116 43.48 40.40 -23.97
C GLY A 116 42.06 40.23 -23.41
N LYS A 117 41.80 39.73 -22.20
CA LYS A 117 42.64 39.31 -21.06
C LYS A 117 41.71 38.54 -20.09
N LYS A 118 42.32 37.65 -19.31
CA LYS A 118 41.78 36.65 -18.36
C LYS A 118 40.75 37.10 -17.28
N ASN A 119 40.11 36.06 -16.71
CA ASN A 119 39.48 35.89 -15.38
C ASN A 119 37.99 36.29 -15.29
N LYS A 120 37.10 35.63 -14.52
CA LYS A 120 37.27 34.86 -13.27
C LYS A 120 36.07 33.90 -13.08
N LYS A 121 36.37 32.69 -12.59
CA LYS A 121 35.44 31.67 -12.08
C LYS A 121 34.66 32.22 -10.87
N GLY A 122 33.33 32.19 -10.94
CA GLY A 122 32.43 32.43 -9.81
C GLY A 122 31.62 31.16 -9.54
N LYS A 123 32.09 30.38 -8.56
CA LYS A 123 31.37 29.25 -7.96
C LYS A 123 30.52 29.86 -6.85
N SER A 124 29.20 29.65 -6.86
CA SER A 124 28.36 29.83 -5.69
C SER A 124 27.56 28.54 -5.51
N GLU A 125 28.08 27.71 -4.61
CA GLU A 125 27.32 26.68 -3.91
C GLU A 125 26.60 27.33 -2.71
N GLU A 126 25.63 26.59 -2.18
CA GLU A 126 24.93 26.74 -0.89
C GLU A 126 23.78 27.75 -0.76
N SER A 127 22.57 27.21 -0.65
CA SER A 127 21.88 26.99 0.64
C SER A 127 20.60 26.19 0.32
N GLY A 128 20.32 24.99 0.82
CA GLY A 128 20.39 24.60 2.22
C GLY A 128 19.14 25.11 2.95
N SER A 129 17.99 24.43 2.78
CA SER A 129 16.86 24.60 3.70
C SER A 129 16.15 23.27 3.94
N SER A 130 16.48 22.72 5.10
CA SER A 130 15.70 21.77 5.88
C SER A 130 14.29 22.33 6.12
N GLY A 131 13.26 21.50 5.93
CA GLY A 131 11.92 21.68 6.48
C GLY A 131 11.40 20.27 6.78
N SER A 132 11.67 19.78 7.99
CA SER A 132 10.81 19.87 9.18
C SER A 132 9.52 19.05 9.04
N GLU A 133 9.50 17.97 9.83
CA GLU A 133 8.39 17.06 10.07
C GLU A 133 7.13 17.81 10.49
N GLU A 134 5.99 17.50 9.88
CA GLU A 134 4.68 17.70 10.48
C GLU A 134 3.94 16.36 10.44
N VAL A 135 3.94 15.70 11.60
CA VAL A 135 3.13 14.54 11.91
C VAL A 135 1.73 15.07 12.22
N ASN A 136 0.79 14.92 11.29
CA ASN A 136 -0.62 15.22 11.57
C ASN A 136 -1.26 14.02 12.26
N GLU A 137 -1.36 14.11 13.58
CA GLU A 137 -2.13 13.25 14.45
C GLU A 137 -3.63 13.62 14.31
N LEU A 138 -4.38 12.86 13.50
CA LEU A 138 -5.83 13.03 13.41
C LEU A 138 -6.52 12.20 14.48
N ASN A 139 -6.90 12.90 15.55
CA ASN A 139 -7.83 12.50 16.59
C ASN A 139 -9.23 12.27 15.97
N ILE A 140 -9.71 11.03 15.93
CA ILE A 140 -11.11 10.73 15.58
C ILE A 140 -11.81 10.37 16.89
N GLU A 141 -12.29 11.41 17.56
CA GLU A 141 -13.31 11.30 18.59
C GLU A 141 -14.66 10.97 17.96
N GLU A 142 -15.31 9.97 18.53
CA GLU A 142 -16.76 9.76 18.64
C GLU A 142 -17.67 10.14 17.46
N LEU A 143 -18.14 9.10 16.76
CA LEU A 143 -19.49 9.12 16.20
C LEU A 143 -20.31 8.01 16.88
N SER A 144 -20.80 8.35 18.08
CA SER A 144 -21.98 7.71 18.66
C SER A 144 -23.21 8.53 18.26
N LEU A 145 -24.14 7.90 17.52
CA LEU A 145 -25.60 7.97 17.65
C LEU A 145 -26.29 7.19 16.52
#